data_AF-A0AAN6U9T6-F1
#
_entry.id   AF-A0AAN6U9T6-F1
#
_cell.length_a   1.000
_cell.length_b   1.000
_cell.length_c   1.000
_cell.angle_alpha   90.00
_cell.angle_beta   90.00
_cell.angle_gamma   90.00
#
_symmetry.space_group_name_H-M   'P 1'
#
loop_
_entity.id
_entity.type
_entity.pdbx_description
1 polymer ?
#
loop_
_entity_poly.entity_id
_entity_poly.type
_entity_poly.pdbx_seq_one_letter_code
_entity_poly.pdbx_strand_id
1 'polypeptide(L)'
;MGILSHLALVLTAASAVAAEAATPGSPPQITSITYSGNGCQRDPKFSGSFNDPTVTFYNFAASLPGANQTVNCQVHLQAKGASPGWQVALKSNVIKGHVVLGPGTTLTHYTTVFFSQDAAKLDTVSGSISNNGEKTYNEGVTLVAKADASKVWSPCTGSDGYTGIMNINFRGSLTGEGKAYFEANTEAWDVEWRRC
;
A
#
# COMPACT_ATOMS: atom_id res chain seq x y z
N MET A 1 73.79 -1.08 -4.97
CA MET A 1 72.67 -1.77 -5.65
C MET A 1 71.53 -1.91 -4.64
N GLY A 2 70.60 -0.95 -4.63
CA GLY A 2 69.42 -0.97 -3.77
C GLY A 2 68.18 -1.04 -4.67
N ILE A 3 67.33 -2.04 -4.47
CA ILE A 3 66.12 -2.25 -5.26
C ILE A 3 64.94 -1.73 -4.45
N LEU A 4 64.37 -0.60 -4.91
CA LEU A 4 63.14 0.00 -4.41
C LEU A 4 61.95 -0.88 -4.79
N SER A 5 61.19 -1.32 -3.78
CA SER A 5 59.94 -2.05 -3.94
C SER A 5 58.79 -1.05 -4.06
N HIS A 6 58.17 -0.97 -5.24
CA HIS A 6 57.01 -0.11 -5.48
C HIS A 6 55.71 -0.85 -5.12
N LEU A 7 55.04 -0.36 -4.08
CA LEU A 7 53.70 -0.81 -3.70
C LEU A 7 52.67 -0.13 -4.62
N ALA A 8 52.04 -0.89 -5.52
CA ALA A 8 50.93 -0.41 -6.33
C ALA A 8 49.61 -0.63 -5.59
N LEU A 9 48.93 0.46 -5.21
CA LEU A 9 47.59 0.42 -4.63
C LEU A 9 46.57 0.35 -5.78
N VAL A 10 45.90 -0.78 -5.95
CA VAL A 10 44.80 -0.92 -6.91
C VAL A 10 43.50 -0.55 -6.21
N LEU A 11 42.93 0.62 -6.57
CA LEU A 11 41.59 1.02 -6.15
C LEU A 11 40.56 0.37 -7.09
N THR A 12 39.83 -0.64 -6.61
CA THR A 12 38.67 -1.19 -7.32
C THR A 12 37.46 -0.28 -7.09
N ALA A 13 37.07 0.47 -8.11
CA ALA A 13 35.82 1.23 -8.12
C ALA A 13 34.64 0.25 -8.25
N ALA A 14 33.92 0.00 -7.15
CA ALA A 14 32.67 -0.75 -7.17
C ALA A 14 31.58 0.12 -7.82
N SER A 15 31.24 -0.19 -9.07
CA SER A 15 30.08 0.39 -9.73
C SER A 15 28.82 -0.28 -9.16
N ALA A 16 28.05 0.45 -8.36
CA ALA A 16 26.73 0.02 -7.93
C ALA A 16 25.79 0.04 -9.14
N VAL A 17 25.59 -1.11 -9.78
CA VAL A 17 24.54 -1.29 -10.78
C VAL A 17 23.21 -1.20 -10.00
N ALA A 18 22.44 -0.15 -10.26
CA ALA A 18 21.06 -0.08 -9.80
C ALA A 18 20.31 -1.25 -10.44
N ALA A 19 19.94 -2.25 -9.64
CA ALA A 19 19.10 -3.34 -10.11
C ALA A 19 17.75 -2.76 -10.55
N GLU A 20 17.45 -2.82 -11.85
CA GLU A 20 16.10 -2.56 -12.33
C GLU A 20 15.15 -3.52 -11.62
N ALA A 21 14.01 -3.00 -11.15
CA ALA A 21 12.98 -3.84 -10.55
C ALA A 21 12.54 -4.88 -11.59
N ALA A 22 12.81 -6.15 -11.29
CA ALA A 22 12.49 -7.25 -12.19
C ALA A 22 10.97 -7.30 -12.39
N THR A 23 10.47 -7.17 -13.62
CA THR A 23 9.04 -7.22 -13.95
C THR A 23 8.76 -8.30 -15.01
N PRO A 24 7.54 -8.86 -15.06
CA PRO A 24 7.15 -9.75 -16.15
C PRO A 24 7.26 -9.04 -17.50
N GLY A 25 7.61 -9.79 -18.55
CA GLY A 25 7.74 -9.24 -19.91
C GLY A 25 6.46 -8.59 -20.47
N SER A 26 5.31 -8.90 -19.90
CA SER A 26 4.03 -8.21 -20.13
C SER A 26 3.35 -7.88 -18.79
N PRO A 27 3.02 -6.61 -18.51
CA PRO A 27 2.25 -6.27 -17.32
C PRO A 27 0.83 -6.87 -17.45
N PRO A 28 0.30 -7.48 -16.38
CA PRO A 28 -1.02 -8.07 -16.43
C PRO A 28 -2.09 -6.98 -16.64
N GLN A 29 -3.15 -7.35 -17.33
CA GLN A 29 -4.34 -6.53 -17.53
C GLN A 29 -5.32 -6.78 -16.40
N ILE A 30 -5.84 -5.71 -15.82
CA ILE A 30 -6.91 -5.79 -14.83
C ILE A 30 -8.19 -6.24 -15.54
N THR A 31 -8.83 -7.26 -14.97
CA THR A 31 -10.02 -7.91 -15.54
C THR A 31 -11.28 -7.67 -14.72
N SER A 32 -11.12 -7.43 -13.42
CA SER A 32 -12.22 -7.14 -12.51
C SER A 32 -11.71 -6.32 -11.35
N ILE A 33 -12.53 -5.37 -10.91
CA ILE A 33 -12.38 -4.64 -9.66
C ILE A 33 -13.75 -4.57 -9.01
N THR A 34 -13.85 -5.01 -7.77
CA THR A 34 -15.05 -4.81 -6.95
C THR A 34 -14.66 -4.24 -5.59
N TYR A 35 -15.66 -3.67 -4.90
CA TYR A 35 -15.47 -2.95 -3.66
C TYR A 35 -16.41 -3.47 -2.57
N SER A 36 -15.96 -3.45 -1.32
CA SER A 36 -16.78 -3.80 -0.16
C SER A 36 -16.37 -3.03 1.08
N GLY A 37 -17.27 -2.92 2.07
CA GLY A 37 -17.03 -2.18 3.31
C GLY A 37 -17.81 -0.87 3.40
N ASN A 38 -17.94 -0.36 4.63
CA ASN A 38 -18.78 0.81 4.93
C ASN A 38 -18.19 2.14 4.43
N GLY A 39 -16.90 2.17 4.07
CA GLY A 39 -16.19 3.31 3.50
C GLY A 39 -16.29 3.40 1.98
N CYS A 40 -16.73 2.35 1.29
CA CYS A 40 -17.03 2.38 -0.14
C CYS A 40 -18.53 2.69 -0.37
N GLN A 41 -19.06 3.78 0.21
CA GLN A 41 -20.51 4.08 0.14
C GLN A 41 -21.04 4.21 -1.30
N ARG A 42 -20.16 4.63 -2.20
CA ARG A 42 -20.27 4.45 -3.64
C ARG A 42 -18.98 3.82 -4.13
N ASP A 43 -19.06 3.05 -5.20
CA ASP A 43 -17.90 2.44 -5.83
C ASP A 43 -16.84 3.52 -6.11
N PRO A 44 -15.65 3.42 -5.49
CA PRO A 44 -14.52 4.28 -5.79
C PRO A 44 -14.18 4.28 -7.27
N LYS A 45 -13.61 5.39 -7.75
CA LYS A 45 -13.07 5.45 -9.11
C LYS A 45 -11.69 4.82 -9.14
N PHE A 46 -11.49 3.85 -10.03
CA PHE A 46 -10.17 3.30 -10.34
C PHE A 46 -9.48 4.07 -11.49
N SER A 47 -8.17 4.19 -11.42
CA SER A 47 -7.30 4.73 -12.49
C SER A 47 -5.90 4.12 -12.41
N GLY A 48 -5.13 4.25 -13.49
CA GLY A 48 -3.78 3.66 -13.61
C GLY A 48 -3.80 2.25 -14.20
N SER A 49 -2.66 1.57 -14.11
CA SER A 49 -2.46 0.18 -14.53
C SER A 49 -2.36 -0.74 -13.30
N PHE A 50 -2.06 -2.02 -13.54
CA PHE A 50 -1.79 -2.95 -12.45
C PHE A 50 -0.54 -2.60 -11.64
N ASN A 51 0.43 -1.91 -12.23
CA ASN A 51 1.69 -1.58 -11.58
C ASN A 51 1.66 -0.24 -10.81
N ASP A 52 0.69 0.62 -11.12
CA ASP A 52 0.50 1.94 -10.52
C ASP A 52 -0.99 2.25 -10.25
N PRO A 53 -1.75 1.33 -9.62
CA PRO A 53 -3.17 1.49 -9.42
C PRO A 53 -3.45 2.62 -8.42
N THR A 54 -4.45 3.44 -8.72
CA THR A 54 -4.95 4.48 -7.81
C THR A 54 -6.46 4.39 -7.69
N VAL A 55 -6.92 4.32 -6.44
CA VAL A 55 -8.32 4.33 -6.04
C VAL A 55 -8.66 5.74 -5.53
N THR A 56 -9.72 6.33 -6.07
CA THR A 56 -10.27 7.61 -5.60
C THR A 56 -11.59 7.35 -4.89
N PHE A 57 -11.63 7.61 -3.59
CA PHE A 57 -12.80 7.35 -2.77
C PHE A 57 -13.90 8.39 -2.99
N TYR A 58 -15.15 7.97 -2.75
CA TYR A 58 -16.29 8.87 -2.62
C TYR A 58 -16.78 8.85 -1.17
N ASN A 59 -16.48 9.90 -0.41
CA ASN A 59 -16.89 10.07 0.98
C ASN A 59 -16.41 8.95 1.93
N PHE A 60 -15.17 8.48 1.77
CA PHE A 60 -14.55 7.65 2.80
C PHE A 60 -14.26 8.53 4.02
N ALA A 61 -15.10 8.45 5.07
CA ALA A 61 -14.95 9.31 6.23
C ALA A 61 -15.31 8.64 7.57
N ALA A 62 -14.57 9.02 8.61
CA ALA A 62 -14.83 8.71 10.01
C ALA A 62 -14.99 10.00 10.82
N SER A 63 -15.78 9.98 11.90
CA SER A 63 -16.04 11.16 12.71
C SER A 63 -16.36 10.85 14.18
N LEU A 64 -15.87 11.70 15.08
CA LEU A 64 -16.09 11.73 16.52
C LEU A 64 -16.75 13.06 16.97
N PRO A 65 -17.66 13.05 17.96
CA PRO A 65 -18.48 11.89 18.35
C PRO A 65 -19.50 11.60 17.23
N GLY A 66 -19.75 10.33 16.91
CA GLY A 66 -20.63 9.99 15.79
C GLY A 66 -20.60 8.50 15.43
N ALA A 67 -21.39 8.14 14.41
CA ALA A 67 -21.69 6.74 14.04
C ALA A 67 -20.49 5.96 13.48
N ASN A 68 -19.47 6.63 12.93
CA ASN A 68 -18.34 5.95 12.31
C ASN A 68 -17.02 6.28 13.03
N GLN A 69 -16.71 5.49 14.06
CA GLN A 69 -15.41 5.44 14.73
C GLN A 69 -14.37 4.64 13.95
N THR A 70 -14.84 3.74 13.08
CA THR A 70 -14.00 2.97 12.17
C THR A 70 -14.72 2.86 10.83
N VAL A 71 -13.98 3.07 9.76
CA VAL A 71 -14.45 3.00 8.39
C VAL A 71 -13.44 2.21 7.57
N ASN A 72 -13.90 1.33 6.68
CA ASN A 72 -13.03 0.55 5.82
C ASN A 72 -13.57 0.43 4.40
N CYS A 73 -12.66 0.32 3.45
CA CYS A 73 -12.97 0.08 2.05
C CYS A 73 -11.98 -0.97 1.55
N GLN A 74 -12.52 -2.10 1.14
CA GLN A 74 -11.78 -3.22 0.58
C GLN A 74 -11.96 -3.25 -0.92
N VAL A 75 -10.82 -3.34 -1.62
CA VAL A 75 -10.76 -3.52 -3.07
C VAL A 75 -10.39 -4.96 -3.35
N HIS A 76 -11.16 -5.59 -4.23
CA HIS A 76 -10.88 -6.91 -4.77
C HIS A 76 -10.44 -6.75 -6.22
N LEU A 77 -9.13 -6.91 -6.48
CA LEU A 77 -8.53 -6.69 -7.79
C LEU A 77 -8.12 -8.02 -8.41
N GLN A 78 -8.58 -8.29 -9.63
CA GLN A 78 -8.19 -9.46 -10.41
C GLN A 78 -7.48 -9.04 -11.70
N ALA A 79 -6.35 -9.66 -12.00
CA ALA A 79 -5.62 -9.43 -13.24
C ALA A 79 -5.13 -10.73 -13.90
N LYS A 80 -4.84 -10.64 -15.20
CA LYS A 80 -4.31 -11.75 -16.00
C LYS A 80 -3.32 -11.28 -17.06
N GLY A 81 -2.51 -12.20 -17.59
CA GLY A 81 -1.57 -11.92 -18.68
C GLY A 81 -0.14 -11.60 -18.23
N ALA A 82 0.20 -11.90 -16.97
CA ALA A 82 1.59 -11.99 -16.56
C ALA A 82 2.24 -13.24 -17.18
N SER A 83 3.50 -13.16 -17.59
CA SER A 83 4.20 -14.35 -18.09
C SER A 83 4.41 -15.39 -16.97
N PRO A 84 4.63 -16.67 -17.31
CA PRO A 84 4.83 -17.71 -16.28
C PRO A 84 6.07 -17.48 -15.40
N GLY A 85 5.98 -17.90 -14.14
CA GLY A 85 7.08 -17.84 -13.17
C GLY A 85 7.26 -16.47 -12.52
N TRP A 86 6.17 -15.75 -12.24
CA TRP A 86 6.19 -14.48 -11.54
C TRP A 86 5.20 -14.44 -10.37
N GLN A 87 5.55 -13.66 -9.35
CA GLN A 87 4.66 -13.28 -8.27
C GLN A 87 4.69 -11.77 -8.10
N VAL A 88 3.57 -11.21 -7.63
CA VAL A 88 3.44 -9.82 -7.25
C VAL A 88 3.06 -9.69 -5.77
N ALA A 89 3.52 -8.63 -5.13
CA ALA A 89 3.12 -8.23 -3.79
C ALA A 89 2.89 -6.71 -3.73
N LEU A 90 2.03 -6.27 -2.80
CA LEU A 90 1.93 -4.86 -2.45
C LEU A 90 3.24 -4.45 -1.76
N LYS A 91 3.94 -3.44 -2.28
CA LYS A 91 5.17 -2.92 -1.70
C LYS A 91 4.90 -1.75 -0.77
N SER A 92 4.04 -0.83 -1.20
CA SER A 92 3.60 0.27 -0.36
C SER A 92 2.29 0.84 -0.85
N ASN A 93 1.62 1.59 0.01
CA ASN A 93 0.51 2.42 -0.37
C ASN A 93 0.64 3.83 0.20
N VAL A 94 0.09 4.78 -0.55
CA VAL A 94 0.07 6.20 -0.20
C VAL A 94 -1.37 6.67 -0.18
N ILE A 95 -1.82 7.10 0.99
CA ILE A 95 -3.15 7.67 1.18
C ILE A 95 -3.01 9.17 1.27
N LYS A 96 -3.83 9.90 0.52
CA LYS A 96 -4.00 11.35 0.67
C LYS A 96 -5.37 11.63 1.23
N GLY A 97 -5.44 12.56 2.17
CA GLY A 97 -6.68 12.90 2.84
C GLY A 97 -6.57 14.18 3.66
N HIS A 98 -7.55 14.35 4.53
CA HIS A 98 -7.64 15.46 5.45
C HIS A 98 -8.04 14.95 6.84
N VAL A 99 -7.45 15.52 7.89
CA VAL A 99 -7.78 15.12 9.26
C VAL A 99 -7.97 16.35 10.15
N VAL A 100 -9.00 16.26 10.99
CA VAL A 100 -9.26 17.19 12.09
C VAL A 100 -9.22 16.37 13.38
N LEU A 101 -8.29 16.67 14.29
CA LEU A 101 -8.17 15.98 15.57
C LEU A 101 -8.28 17.01 16.69
N GLY A 102 -9.30 16.92 17.53
CA GLY A 102 -9.35 17.64 18.80
C GLY A 102 -8.30 17.10 19.79
N PRO A 103 -8.02 17.84 20.88
CA PRO A 103 -7.12 17.37 21.94
C PRO A 103 -7.48 15.96 22.43
N GLY A 104 -6.46 15.11 22.59
CA GLY A 104 -6.62 13.74 23.08
C GLY A 104 -7.22 12.74 22.08
N THR A 105 -7.36 13.12 20.80
CA THR A 105 -7.85 12.22 19.75
C THR A 105 -6.72 11.69 18.87
N THR A 106 -6.91 10.47 18.36
CA THR A 106 -5.95 9.79 17.49
C THR A 106 -6.66 9.23 16.27
N LEU A 107 -6.06 9.43 15.10
CA LEU A 107 -6.32 8.66 13.89
C LEU A 107 -5.32 7.50 13.83
N THR A 108 -5.82 6.28 13.70
CA THR A 108 -5.02 5.11 13.35
C THR A 108 -5.51 4.56 12.02
N HIS A 109 -4.61 4.30 11.09
CA HIS A 109 -4.93 3.72 9.80
C HIS A 109 -4.27 2.36 9.62
N TYR A 110 -4.91 1.50 8.85
CA TYR A 110 -4.46 0.14 8.56
C TYR A 110 -4.66 -0.14 7.07
N THR A 111 -3.72 -0.86 6.48
CA THR A 111 -3.89 -1.48 5.17
C THR A 111 -3.55 -2.95 5.30
N THR A 112 -4.55 -3.79 5.08
CA THR A 112 -4.40 -5.25 5.08
C THR A 112 -4.42 -5.76 3.65
N VAL A 113 -3.43 -6.56 3.27
CA VAL A 113 -3.34 -7.21 1.96
C VAL A 113 -3.32 -8.73 2.09
N PHE A 114 -4.07 -9.42 1.23
CA PHE A 114 -4.02 -10.88 1.08
C PHE A 114 -4.51 -11.30 -0.30
N PHE A 115 -4.17 -12.54 -0.70
CA PHE A 115 -4.71 -13.14 -1.92
C PHE A 115 -5.81 -14.14 -1.58
N SER A 116 -6.91 -14.15 -2.32
CA SER A 116 -8.06 -15.04 -2.01
C SER A 116 -7.69 -16.53 -2.05
N GLN A 117 -6.63 -16.90 -2.76
CA GLN A 117 -6.11 -18.27 -2.86
C GLN A 117 -5.49 -18.78 -1.55
N ASP A 118 -5.04 -17.87 -0.69
CA ASP A 118 -4.47 -18.17 0.62
C ASP A 118 -4.79 -17.02 1.58
N ALA A 119 -6.08 -16.84 1.88
CA ALA A 119 -6.55 -15.70 2.69
C ALA A 119 -6.05 -15.74 4.14
N ALA A 120 -5.55 -16.89 4.62
CA ALA A 120 -4.89 -17.00 5.92
C ALA A 120 -3.53 -16.30 5.94
N LYS A 121 -2.89 -16.16 4.78
CA LYS A 121 -1.64 -15.41 4.62
C LYS A 121 -1.95 -13.95 4.27
N LEU A 122 -1.90 -13.10 5.29
CA LEU A 122 -2.13 -11.67 5.18
C LEU A 122 -0.94 -10.88 5.74
N ASP A 123 -0.80 -9.65 5.26
CA ASP A 123 0.07 -8.64 5.87
C ASP A 123 -0.79 -7.42 6.21
N THR A 124 -0.49 -6.76 7.33
CA THR A 124 -1.17 -5.54 7.76
C THR A 124 -0.16 -4.51 8.19
N VAL A 125 -0.15 -3.40 7.48
CA VAL A 125 0.66 -2.22 7.79
C VAL A 125 -0.23 -1.16 8.44
N SER A 126 0.31 -0.43 9.41
CA SER A 126 -0.46 0.58 10.16
C SER A 126 0.38 1.80 10.51
N GLY A 127 -0.30 2.93 10.74
CA GLY A 127 0.30 4.15 11.27
C GLY A 127 -0.73 4.96 12.05
N SER A 128 -0.26 5.98 12.77
CA SER A 128 -1.14 6.82 13.58
C SER A 128 -0.70 8.29 13.60
N ILE A 129 -1.69 9.16 13.81
CA ILE A 129 -1.53 10.59 14.08
C ILE A 129 -2.32 10.88 15.35
N SER A 130 -1.62 11.28 16.41
CA SER A 130 -2.22 11.63 17.71
C SER A 130 -2.10 13.13 17.96
N ASN A 131 -3.19 13.76 18.40
CA ASN A 131 -3.15 15.12 18.89
C ASN A 131 -3.03 15.15 20.42
N ASN A 132 -1.79 15.25 20.89
CA ASN A 132 -1.47 15.36 22.32
C ASN A 132 -1.39 16.82 22.81
N GLY A 133 -1.72 17.79 21.94
CA GLY A 133 -1.70 19.23 22.26
C GLY A 133 -3.06 19.75 22.70
N GLU A 134 -3.10 21.03 23.06
CA GLU A 134 -4.31 21.71 23.54
C GLU A 134 -5.20 22.28 22.42
N LYS A 135 -4.66 22.40 21.21
CA LYS A 135 -5.36 22.98 20.04
C LYS A 135 -5.80 21.89 19.08
N THR A 136 -6.81 22.19 18.28
CA THR A 136 -7.23 21.29 17.20
C THR A 136 -6.15 21.21 16.13
N TYR A 137 -5.76 19.99 15.76
CA TYR A 137 -4.94 19.69 14.59
C TYR A 137 -5.87 19.60 13.38
N ASN A 138 -5.58 20.33 12.30
CA ASN A 138 -6.46 20.43 11.13
C ASN A 138 -5.62 20.61 9.87
N GLU A 139 -5.26 19.51 9.22
CA GLU A 139 -4.28 19.51 8.13
C GLU A 139 -4.62 18.49 7.05
N GLY A 140 -4.15 18.77 5.83
CA GLY A 140 -4.02 17.76 4.80
C GLY A 140 -2.93 16.77 5.15
N VAL A 141 -3.18 15.47 4.95
CA VAL A 141 -2.26 14.40 5.33
C VAL A 141 -1.87 13.54 4.12
N THR A 142 -0.63 13.08 4.14
CA THR A 142 -0.14 11.99 3.27
C THR A 142 0.34 10.88 4.18
N LEU A 143 -0.43 9.79 4.23
CA LEU A 143 -0.13 8.61 5.03
C LEU A 143 0.57 7.60 4.13
N VAL A 144 1.73 7.11 4.55
CA VAL A 144 2.49 6.11 3.80
C VAL A 144 2.59 4.87 4.64
N ALA A 145 2.17 3.73 4.10
CA ALA A 145 2.43 2.44 4.72
C ALA A 145 3.21 1.55 3.74
N LYS A 146 4.24 0.90 4.25
CA LYS A 146 5.18 0.08 3.47
C LYS A 146 5.09 -1.34 3.96
N ALA A 147 4.85 -2.28 3.06
CA ALA A 147 4.93 -3.69 3.38
C ALA A 147 6.38 -4.03 3.74
N ASP A 148 6.57 -4.78 4.82
CA ASP A 148 7.89 -5.10 5.35
C ASP A 148 8.49 -6.33 4.63
N ALA A 149 9.42 -7.04 5.28
CA ALA A 149 10.00 -8.26 4.70
C ALA A 149 8.99 -9.42 4.57
N SER A 150 7.84 -9.36 5.26
CA SER A 150 6.82 -10.41 5.34
C SER A 150 5.70 -10.28 4.30
N LYS A 151 5.98 -9.61 3.17
CA LYS A 151 4.99 -9.37 2.10
C LYS A 151 4.23 -10.63 1.68
N VAL A 152 2.94 -10.44 1.42
CA VAL A 152 2.11 -11.48 0.83
C VAL A 152 2.31 -11.48 -0.68
N TRP A 153 2.92 -12.54 -1.17
CA TRP A 153 3.10 -12.80 -2.58
C TRP A 153 1.89 -13.50 -3.18
N SER A 154 1.52 -13.12 -4.40
CA SER A 154 0.51 -13.80 -5.20
C SER A 154 0.84 -15.28 -5.43
N PRO A 155 -0.11 -16.10 -5.90
CA PRO A 155 0.23 -17.36 -6.55
C PRO A 155 1.27 -17.16 -7.66
N CYS A 156 2.09 -18.18 -7.89
CA CYS A 156 3.03 -18.20 -9.01
C CYS A 156 2.25 -18.26 -10.33
N THR A 157 2.48 -17.31 -11.23
CA THR A 157 1.76 -17.23 -12.50
C THR A 157 2.06 -18.45 -13.38
N GLY A 158 1.01 -19.08 -13.88
CA GLY A 158 1.08 -20.22 -14.80
C GLY A 158 0.92 -19.79 -16.26
N SER A 159 0.63 -20.76 -17.13
CA SER A 159 0.33 -20.52 -18.55
C SER A 159 -0.97 -19.73 -18.79
N ASP A 160 -1.86 -19.68 -17.81
CA ASP A 160 -3.07 -18.86 -17.81
C ASP A 160 -2.80 -17.36 -17.51
N GLY A 161 -1.58 -17.05 -17.06
CA GLY A 161 -1.13 -15.71 -16.69
C GLY A 161 -1.89 -15.11 -15.50
N TYR A 162 -2.54 -15.93 -14.68
CA TYR A 162 -3.36 -15.49 -13.56
C TYR A 162 -2.52 -15.06 -12.36
N THR A 163 -2.79 -13.87 -11.81
CA THR A 163 -2.04 -13.31 -10.66
C THR A 163 -2.76 -13.49 -9.32
N GLY A 164 -3.86 -14.26 -9.25
CA GLY A 164 -4.71 -14.31 -8.08
C GLY A 164 -5.72 -13.15 -7.98
N ILE A 165 -6.54 -13.17 -6.93
CA ILE A 165 -7.39 -12.02 -6.54
C ILE A 165 -6.71 -11.35 -5.37
N MET A 166 -6.19 -10.15 -5.59
CA MET A 166 -5.55 -9.33 -4.57
C MET A 166 -6.62 -8.54 -3.83
N ASN A 167 -6.69 -8.71 -2.52
CA ASN A 167 -7.62 -8.00 -1.64
C ASN A 167 -6.83 -6.99 -0.83
N ILE A 168 -7.15 -5.70 -0.97
CA ILE A 168 -6.52 -4.63 -0.20
C ILE A 168 -7.62 -3.92 0.58
N ASN A 169 -7.54 -3.97 1.91
CA ASN A 169 -8.50 -3.33 2.80
C ASN A 169 -7.84 -2.16 3.53
N PHE A 170 -8.21 -0.95 3.14
CA PHE A 170 -7.85 0.26 3.87
C PHE A 170 -8.89 0.56 4.95
N ARG A 171 -8.42 0.83 6.17
CA ARG A 171 -9.26 1.12 7.34
C ARG A 171 -8.72 2.34 8.09
N GLY A 172 -9.59 3.32 8.31
CA GLY A 172 -9.33 4.44 9.22
C GLY A 172 -10.11 4.24 10.52
N SER A 173 -9.47 4.51 11.66
CA SER A 173 -10.08 4.46 12.99
C SER A 173 -9.77 5.74 13.74
N LEU A 174 -10.80 6.39 14.27
CA LEU A 174 -10.67 7.50 15.20
C LEU A 174 -10.92 6.98 16.63
N THR A 175 -10.15 7.49 17.58
CA THR A 175 -10.30 7.17 19.01
C THR A 175 -10.04 8.40 19.86
N GLY A 176 -10.64 8.48 21.04
CA GLY A 176 -10.48 9.58 22.01
C GLY A 176 -11.82 10.15 22.46
N GLU A 177 -11.77 11.14 23.35
CA GLU A 177 -12.98 11.76 23.95
C GLU A 177 -13.37 13.10 23.27
N GLY A 178 -12.50 13.63 22.41
CA GLY A 178 -12.73 14.89 21.68
C GLY A 178 -13.47 14.72 20.36
N LYS A 179 -13.70 15.85 19.66
CA LYS A 179 -14.19 15.84 18.28
C LYS A 179 -13.05 15.48 17.33
N ALA A 180 -13.31 14.64 16.34
CA ALA A 180 -12.36 14.35 15.28
C ALA A 180 -13.07 14.02 13.96
N TYR A 181 -12.36 14.17 12.86
CA TYR A 181 -12.82 13.85 11.52
C TYR A 181 -11.64 13.38 10.70
N PHE A 182 -11.83 12.34 9.89
CA PHE A 182 -10.86 11.89 8.91
C PHE A 182 -11.60 11.60 7.61
N GLU A 183 -11.05 12.09 6.51
CA GLU A 183 -11.49 11.76 5.16
C GLU A 183 -10.30 11.33 4.32
N ALA A 184 -10.45 10.20 3.61
CA ALA A 184 -9.47 9.74 2.64
C ALA A 184 -9.97 10.06 1.23
N ASN A 185 -9.10 10.64 0.41
CA ASN A 185 -9.43 11.07 -0.95
C ASN A 185 -8.92 10.05 -1.96
N THR A 186 -7.68 9.61 -1.81
CA THR A 186 -7.05 8.66 -2.73
C THR A 186 -6.20 7.66 -1.98
N GLU A 187 -6.11 6.45 -2.52
CA GLU A 187 -5.14 5.43 -2.15
C GLU A 187 -4.41 4.96 -3.43
N ALA A 188 -3.11 5.19 -3.48
CA ALA A 188 -2.25 4.74 -4.58
C ALA A 188 -1.35 3.60 -4.10
N TRP A 189 -1.17 2.57 -4.92
CA TRP A 189 -0.32 1.42 -4.58
C TRP A 189 0.93 1.35 -5.45
N ASP A 190 2.03 0.98 -4.82
CA ASP A 190 3.24 0.51 -5.49
C ASP A 190 3.31 -1.01 -5.29
N VAL A 191 3.54 -1.75 -6.36
CA VAL A 191 3.66 -3.21 -6.34
C VAL A 191 5.07 -3.62 -6.69
N GLU A 192 5.50 -4.76 -6.18
CA GLU A 192 6.77 -5.35 -6.54
C GLU A 192 6.61 -6.76 -7.08
N TRP A 193 7.54 -7.13 -7.96
CA TRP A 193 7.52 -8.38 -8.68
C TRP A 193 8.77 -9.20 -8.34
N ARG A 194 8.60 -10.52 -8.34
CA ARG A 194 9.71 -11.46 -8.21
C ARG A 194 9.48 -12.72 -9.03
N ARG A 195 10.57 -13.46 -9.24
CA ARG A 195 10.52 -14.82 -9.77
C ARG A 195 10.01 -15.83 -8.74
N CYS A 196 9.23 -16.76 -9.24
CA CYS A 196 8.92 -18.07 -8.69
C CYS A 196 9.19 -19.08 -9.83
#